data_AF-A0A314ZUH2-F1
#
_entry.id   AF-A0A314ZUH2-F1
#
_cell.length_a   1.000
_cell.length_b   1.000
_cell.length_c   1.000
_cell.angle_alpha   90.00
_cell.angle_beta   90.00
_cell.angle_gamma   90.00
#
_symmetry.space_group_name_H-M   'P 1'
#
loop_
_entity.id
_entity.type
_entity.pdbx_description
1 polymer ?
#
loop_
_entity_poly.entity_id
_entity_poly.type
_entity_poly.pdbx_seq_one_letter_code
_entity_poly.pdbx_strand_id
1 'polypeptide(L)'
;MRSLKWIIACLTLFVLSQSRISVSADLVEETCRKTTNYGLCVSSLKSDPRSSTADVKGLAHIALDQTLTNSVDTQARIVRLFNETSDEYIRKGLGTCKDEYDLGVG
;
A
#
# COMPACT_ATOMS: atom_id res chain seq x y z
N MET A 1 -43.72 13.87 30.75
CA MET A 1 -42.61 14.80 31.09
C MET A 1 -41.44 14.12 31.80
N ARG A 2 -41.68 13.27 32.81
CA ARG A 2 -40.61 12.57 33.55
C ARG A 2 -39.85 11.56 32.69
N SER A 3 -40.55 10.76 31.90
CA SER A 3 -39.98 9.79 30.93
C SER A 3 -39.16 10.43 29.81
N LEU A 4 -39.56 11.62 29.35
CA LEU A 4 -38.85 12.35 28.28
C LEU A 4 -37.44 12.79 28.73
N LYS A 5 -37.26 13.12 30.02
CA LYS A 5 -35.95 13.47 30.58
C LYS A 5 -34.95 12.32 30.58
N TRP A 6 -35.42 11.08 30.78
CA TRP A 6 -34.56 9.88 30.73
C TRP A 6 -34.17 9.53 29.30
N ILE A 7 -35.09 9.69 28.34
CA ILE A 7 -34.79 9.49 26.91
C ILE A 7 -33.74 10.49 26.44
N ILE A 8 -33.87 11.78 26.82
CA ILE A 8 -32.87 12.81 26.52
C ILE A 8 -31.53 12.47 27.17
N ALA A 9 -31.51 12.05 28.44
CA ALA A 9 -30.28 11.67 29.14
C ALA A 9 -29.57 10.46 28.49
N CYS A 10 -30.32 9.44 28.08
CA CYS A 10 -29.77 8.28 27.37
C CYS A 10 -29.25 8.65 25.97
N LEU A 11 -29.98 9.49 25.23
CA LEU A 11 -29.53 9.99 23.93
C LEU A 11 -28.23 10.81 24.08
N THR A 12 -28.12 11.66 25.11
CA THR A 12 -26.87 12.41 25.35
C THR A 12 -25.71 11.50 25.73
N LEU A 13 -25.93 10.45 26.53
CA LEU A 13 -24.89 9.47 26.88
C LEU A 13 -24.44 8.65 25.67
N PHE A 14 -25.37 8.28 24.77
CA PHE A 14 -25.07 7.54 23.55
C PHE A 14 -24.32 8.39 22.50
N VAL A 15 -24.60 9.69 22.43
CA VAL A 15 -23.84 10.61 21.56
C VAL A 15 -22.42 10.85 22.11
N LEU A 16 -22.28 10.99 23.44
CA LEU A 16 -20.96 11.12 24.09
C LEU A 16 -20.11 9.85 23.95
N SER A 17 -20.70 8.65 23.93
CA SER A 17 -19.94 7.40 23.71
C SER A 17 -19.44 7.24 22.27
N GLN A 18 -20.13 7.84 21.29
CA GLN A 18 -19.75 7.82 19.88
C GLN A 18 -18.73 8.89 19.49
N SER A 19 -18.32 9.76 20.41
CA SER A 19 -17.43 10.89 20.11
C SER A 19 -15.96 10.50 19.88
N ARG A 20 -15.64 9.22 19.67
CA ARG A 20 -14.32 8.79 19.18
C ARG A 20 -14.33 8.55 17.67
N ILE A 21 -14.82 9.52 16.90
CA ILE A 21 -14.38 9.63 15.51
C ILE A 21 -13.07 10.40 15.55
N SER A 22 -11.97 9.68 15.78
CA SER A 22 -10.68 10.20 15.38
C SER A 22 -10.73 10.32 13.86
N VAL A 23 -10.95 11.54 13.35
CA VAL A 23 -10.49 11.89 12.01
C VAL A 23 -8.96 11.90 12.09
N SER A 24 -8.35 10.73 12.26
CA SER A 24 -6.98 10.57 11.82
C SER A 24 -7.05 10.77 10.32
N ALA A 25 -6.43 11.84 9.82
CA ALA A 25 -6.14 11.91 8.40
C ALA A 25 -5.56 10.55 8.00
N ASP A 26 -6.11 9.94 6.95
CA ASP A 26 -5.66 8.64 6.51
C ASP A 26 -4.16 8.74 6.22
N LEU A 27 -3.34 8.13 7.08
CA LEU A 27 -1.88 8.26 7.00
C LEU A 27 -1.37 7.73 5.65
N VAL A 28 -2.09 6.79 5.04
CA VAL A 28 -1.85 6.33 3.67
C VAL A 28 -2.00 7.49 2.70
N GLU A 29 -3.10 8.24 2.77
CA GLU A 29 -3.34 9.38 1.87
C GLU A 29 -2.30 10.49 2.07
N GLU A 30 -1.93 10.80 3.32
CA GLU A 30 -0.89 11.81 3.59
C GLU A 30 0.48 11.38 3.05
N THR A 31 0.84 10.11 3.25
CA THR A 31 2.09 9.53 2.76
C THR A 31 2.11 9.53 1.24
N CYS A 32 1.02 9.07 0.60
CA CYS A 32 0.94 8.95 -0.85
C CYS A 32 0.95 10.29 -1.57
N ARG A 33 0.47 11.37 -0.93
CA ARG A 33 0.53 12.73 -1.49
C ARG A 33 1.97 13.25 -1.63
N LYS A 34 2.94 12.63 -0.93
CA LYS A 34 4.38 12.93 -1.04
C LYS A 34 5.08 12.08 -2.12
N THR A 35 4.35 11.19 -2.80
CA THR A 35 4.90 10.33 -3.87
C THR A 35 4.62 10.91 -5.25
N THR A 36 5.39 10.47 -6.25
CA THR A 36 5.20 10.85 -7.64
C THR A 36 3.95 10.24 -8.27
N ASN A 37 3.47 9.10 -7.74
CA ASN A 37 2.28 8.42 -8.23
C ASN A 37 1.31 8.12 -7.07
N TYR A 38 0.49 9.12 -6.76
CA TYR A 38 -0.50 9.04 -5.68
C TYR A 38 -1.45 7.84 -5.82
N GLY A 39 -2.02 7.64 -7.01
CA GLY A 39 -3.01 6.58 -7.25
C GLY A 39 -2.43 5.18 -7.03
N LEU A 40 -1.24 4.93 -7.57
CA LEU A 40 -0.53 3.66 -7.36
C LEU A 40 -0.17 3.47 -5.89
N CYS A 41 0.31 4.51 -5.20
CA CYS A 41 0.64 4.41 -3.78
C CYS A 41 -0.59 4.04 -2.93
N VAL A 42 -1.72 4.73 -3.14
CA VAL A 42 -2.94 4.48 -2.37
C VAL A 42 -3.46 3.08 -2.63
N SER A 43 -3.54 2.65 -3.89
CA SER A 43 -4.03 1.31 -4.22
C SER A 43 -3.12 0.22 -3.66
N SER A 44 -1.80 0.41 -3.75
CA SER A 44 -0.81 -0.56 -3.24
C SER A 44 -0.91 -0.68 -1.72
N LEU A 45 -0.79 0.43 -0.98
CA LEU A 45 -0.83 0.39 0.48
C LEU A 45 -2.20 -0.06 1.02
N LYS A 46 -3.33 0.42 0.47
CA LYS A 46 -4.66 0.00 0.95
C LYS A 46 -5.00 -1.46 0.62
N SER A 47 -4.28 -2.11 -0.30
CA SER A 47 -4.46 -3.54 -0.56
C SER A 47 -3.90 -4.43 0.56
N ASP A 48 -2.99 -3.91 1.39
CA ASP A 48 -2.46 -4.62 2.56
C ASP A 48 -3.25 -4.22 3.83
N PRO A 49 -3.93 -5.17 4.50
CA PRO A 49 -4.72 -4.87 5.70
C PRO A 49 -3.89 -4.31 6.87
N ARG A 50 -2.56 -4.55 6.90
CA ARG A 50 -1.64 -3.99 7.90
C ARG A 50 -1.58 -2.46 7.84
N SER A 51 -1.89 -1.85 6.69
CA SER A 51 -1.84 -0.40 6.50
C SER A 51 -2.83 0.36 7.39
N SER A 52 -3.92 -0.29 7.82
CA SER A 52 -4.97 0.34 8.64
C SER A 52 -4.49 0.82 10.01
N THR A 53 -3.42 0.20 10.55
CA THR A 53 -2.86 0.52 11.87
C THR A 53 -1.37 0.86 11.81
N ALA A 54 -0.80 0.97 10.62
CA ALA A 54 0.62 1.23 10.43
C ALA A 54 0.97 2.70 10.70
N ASP A 55 2.14 2.94 11.30
CA ASP A 55 2.79 4.25 11.25
C ASP A 55 3.57 4.42 9.93
N VAL A 56 4.25 5.54 9.73
CA VAL A 56 5.00 5.80 8.49
C VAL A 56 6.08 4.73 8.23
N LYS A 57 6.71 4.20 9.29
CA LYS A 57 7.71 3.14 9.16
C LYS A 57 7.05 1.82 8.76
N GLY A 58 5.88 1.51 9.33
CA GLY A 58 5.06 0.37 8.94
C GLY A 58 4.61 0.46 7.48
N LEU A 59 4.15 1.62 7.02
CA LEU A 59 3.80 1.85 5.62
C LEU A 59 5.02 1.69 4.69
N ALA A 60 6.21 2.12 5.10
CA ALA A 60 7.44 1.89 4.34
C ALA A 60 7.79 0.40 4.24
N HIS A 61 7.65 -0.36 5.32
CA HIS A 61 7.84 -1.82 5.29
C HIS A 61 6.84 -2.51 4.34
N ILE A 62 5.56 -2.13 4.39
CA ILE A 62 4.54 -2.66 3.48
C ILE A 62 4.89 -2.36 2.02
N ALA A 63 5.31 -1.12 1.72
CA ALA A 63 5.73 -0.73 0.37
C ALA A 63 6.96 -1.52 -0.12
N LEU A 64 7.91 -1.80 0.77
CA LEU A 64 9.09 -2.61 0.47
C LEU A 64 8.71 -4.08 0.22
N ASP A 65 7.86 -4.68 1.04
CA ASP A 65 7.36 -6.06 0.86
C ASP A 65 6.67 -6.23 -0.51
N GLN A 66 5.82 -5.27 -0.88
CA GLN A 66 5.13 -5.26 -2.17
C GLN A 66 6.10 -5.05 -3.34
N THR A 67 7.06 -4.15 -3.17
CA THR A 67 8.10 -3.90 -4.17
C THR A 67 8.94 -5.15 -4.40
N LEU A 68 9.38 -5.83 -3.33
CA LEU A 68 10.14 -7.08 -3.42
C LEU A 68 9.33 -8.16 -4.14
N THR A 69 8.06 -8.34 -3.78
CA THR A 69 7.16 -9.30 -4.44
C THR A 69 7.05 -9.03 -5.94
N ASN A 70 6.77 -7.78 -6.31
CA ASN A 70 6.66 -7.38 -7.72
C ASN A 70 8.00 -7.52 -8.47
N SER A 71 9.13 -7.24 -7.81
CA SER A 71 10.46 -7.38 -8.40
C SER A 71 10.82 -8.84 -8.66
N VAL A 72 10.50 -9.76 -7.74
CA VAL A 72 10.69 -11.21 -7.94
C VAL A 72 9.85 -11.71 -9.11
N ASP A 73 8.57 -11.33 -9.18
CA ASP A 73 7.69 -11.72 -10.28
C ASP A 73 8.17 -11.15 -11.63
N THR A 74 8.65 -9.90 -11.62
CA THR A 74 9.20 -9.24 -12.80
C THR A 74 10.51 -9.90 -13.23
N GLN A 75 11.39 -10.27 -12.30
CA GLN A 75 12.63 -11.00 -12.57
C GLN A 75 12.35 -12.33 -13.25
N ALA A 76 11.39 -13.11 -12.74
CA ALA A 76 10.97 -14.37 -13.35
C ALA A 76 10.45 -14.16 -14.78
N ARG A 77 9.66 -13.10 -15.00
CA ARG A 77 9.17 -12.73 -16.33
C ARG A 77 10.29 -12.33 -17.28
N ILE A 78 11.26 -11.53 -16.83
CA ILE A 78 12.43 -11.12 -17.63
C ILE A 78 13.25 -12.34 -18.07
N VAL A 79 13.54 -13.27 -17.14
CA VAL A 79 14.28 -14.50 -17.45
C VAL A 79 13.56 -15.31 -18.53
N ARG A 80 12.23 -15.44 -18.41
CA ARG A 80 11.43 -16.13 -19.41
C ARG A 80 11.54 -15.46 -20.78
N LEU A 81 11.30 -14.15 -20.84
CA LEU A 81 11.37 -13.38 -22.10
C LEU A 81 12.76 -13.44 -22.73
N PHE A 82 13.81 -13.39 -21.91
CA PHE A 82 15.20 -13.48 -22.35
C PHE A 82 15.49 -14.82 -23.04
N ASN A 83 14.96 -15.92 -22.50
CA ASN A 83 15.13 -17.26 -23.05
C ASN A 83 14.26 -17.52 -24.29
N GLU A 84 13.11 -16.84 -24.42
CA GLU A 84 12.17 -17.02 -25.53
C GLU A 84 12.50 -16.16 -26.77
N THR A 85 13.20 -15.03 -26.61
CA THR A 85 13.48 -14.11 -27.73
C THR A 85 14.63 -14.58 -28.63
N SER A 86 14.44 -14.48 -29.94
CA SER A 86 15.50 -14.65 -30.95
C SER A 86 16.10 -13.32 -31.44
N ASP A 87 15.47 -12.19 -31.12
CA ASP A 87 15.95 -10.86 -31.50
C ASP A 87 17.14 -10.47 -30.60
N GLU A 88 18.31 -10.22 -31.22
CA GLU A 88 19.55 -9.92 -30.49
C GLU A 88 19.48 -8.58 -29.74
N TYR A 89 18.85 -7.57 -30.32
CA TYR A 89 18.71 -6.27 -29.69
C TYR A 89 17.83 -6.37 -28.43
N ILE A 90 16.70 -7.06 -28.54
CA ILE A 90 15.80 -7.33 -27.41
C ILE A 90 16.49 -8.20 -26.36
N ARG A 91 17.23 -9.24 -26.78
CA ARG A 91 17.96 -10.13 -25.87
C ARG A 91 19.00 -9.35 -25.05
N LYS A 92 19.73 -8.43 -25.68
CA LYS A 92 20.68 -7.56 -24.96
C LYS A 92 19.98 -6.69 -23.92
N GLY A 93 18.87 -6.05 -24.29
CA GLY A 93 18.08 -5.23 -23.36
C GLY A 93 17.54 -6.04 -22.18
N LEU A 94 16.98 -7.21 -22.45
CA LEU A 94 16.50 -8.13 -21.41
C LEU A 94 17.64 -8.65 -20.53
N GLY A 95 18.83 -8.86 -21.08
CA GLY A 95 20.02 -9.22 -20.32
C GLY A 95 20.36 -8.16 -19.27
N THR A 96 20.40 -6.88 -19.67
CA THR A 96 20.58 -5.77 -18.72
C THR A 96 19.47 -5.75 -17.66
N CYS A 97 18.20 -5.86 -18.06
CA CYS A 97 17.11 -5.91 -17.09
C CYS A 97 17.25 -7.10 -16.12
N LYS A 98 17.71 -8.25 -16.61
CA LYS A 98 17.87 -9.47 -15.82
C LYS A 98 18.95 -9.30 -14.75
N ASP A 99 20.00 -8.53 -15.02
CA ASP A 99 21.08 -8.33 -14.06
C ASP A 99 20.72 -7.26 -13.03
N GLU A 100 20.04 -6.18 -13.45
CA GLU A 100 19.56 -5.14 -12.53
C GLU A 100 18.50 -5.66 -11.55
N TYR A 101 17.55 -6.48 -12.01
CA TYR A 101 16.55 -7.06 -11.12
C TYR A 101 17.15 -8.13 -10.18
N ASP A 102 18.18 -8.87 -10.62
CA ASP A 102 18.86 -9.89 -9.80
C ASP A 102 19.57 -9.22 -8.62
N LEU A 103 20.24 -8.08 -8.88
CA LEU A 103 20.81 -7.22 -7.85
C LEU A 103 19.77 -6.59 -6.93
N GLY A 104 18.57 -6.30 -7.43
CA GLY A 104 17.50 -5.68 -6.64
C GLY A 104 16.74 -6.65 -5.73
N VAL A 105 16.73 -7.95 -6.04
CA VAL A 105 16.03 -8.98 -5.26
C VAL A 105 16.96 -9.80 -4.36
N GLY A 106 18.26 -9.89 -4.69
CA GLY A 106 19.29 -10.58 -3.91
C GLY A 106 19.94 -9.72 -2.84
#